data_AF-A0A2W6Z1Y0-F1
#
_entry.id   AF-A0A2W6Z1Y0-F1
#
_cell.length_a   1.000
_cell.length_b   1.000
_cell.length_c   1.000
_cell.angle_alpha   90.00
_cell.angle_beta   90.00
_cell.angle_gamma   90.00
#
_symmetry.space_group_name_H-M   'P 1'
#
loop_
_entity.id
_entity.type
_entity.pdbx_description
1 polymer ?
#
loop_
_entity_poly.entity_id
_entity_poly.type
_entity_poly.pdbx_seq_one_letter_code
_entity_poly.pdbx_strand_id
1 'polypeptide(L)'
;MGIINSMFAKLKSNPQGNSPDIQAVQTKVQPDPVQQPSSVMQRYTELEAELTQPSQTLQAKSVKQVQPKNTLKKLGNRLLWTGILVGVPVGIIYVVNLPYPVIRQPVAKVAPILLLPSNMAIDANYKKGQATIEESRQLIEAPTSAADLDRGELKLKEGKLALDSIPAWYIAEWADYSRGYSWGYDWRFTPANLQATRIKAGQLEAKVFQEKNAQIALTDAEKDMEIAKAVFQKATKPVDKKVAVQGWRSAIDRLEQIPEQTLAGRKAQQLASNASRDLQELGGFAAGSQKVVALISGAEEFAKKATESGRNPPHSSDRWSQTAAMWQEAIDRLEAIPTEELQGYTEIQKKLASYRANLSEVKIRLTNENESVQALDRVNQKLSNLWASLPKDSKDLNPNQVKGRFLEISADLDKVKSGTTVYLKAQEIKLEVRNQLKLLERAK
;
A
#
# COMPACT_ATOMS: atom_id res chain seq x y z
N MET A 1 40.57 62.71 -44.34
CA MET A 1 39.10 62.91 -44.28
C MET A 1 38.24 61.64 -44.46
N GLY A 2 38.79 60.44 -44.71
CA GLY A 2 37.95 59.27 -45.08
C GLY A 2 37.67 58.20 -44.00
N ILE A 3 38.18 58.31 -42.77
CA ILE A 3 38.22 57.16 -41.83
C ILE A 3 37.25 57.29 -40.64
N ILE A 4 36.70 58.49 -40.37
CA ILE A 4 35.89 58.75 -39.16
C ILE A 4 34.38 58.52 -39.39
N ASN A 5 33.90 58.50 -40.64
CA ASN A 5 32.47 58.41 -40.96
C ASN A 5 31.85 56.99 -40.98
N SER A 6 32.64 55.92 -40.98
CA SER A 6 32.09 54.55 -41.15
C SER A 6 31.53 53.92 -39.86
N MET A 7 31.81 54.51 -38.69
CA MET A 7 31.37 53.96 -37.39
C MET A 7 29.89 54.18 -37.07
N PHE A 8 29.22 55.19 -37.65
CA PHE A 8 27.82 55.49 -37.35
C PHE A 8 26.82 54.48 -37.93
N ALA A 9 27.21 53.68 -38.92
CA ALA A 9 26.28 52.84 -39.69
C ALA A 9 26.04 51.43 -39.10
N LYS A 10 26.98 50.87 -38.33
CA LYS A 10 26.94 49.44 -37.94
C LYS A 10 26.19 49.12 -36.64
N LEU A 11 25.81 50.10 -35.82
CA LEU A 11 25.20 49.85 -34.51
C LEU A 11 23.66 49.71 -34.52
N LYS A 12 22.99 49.76 -35.67
CA LYS A 12 21.53 50.01 -35.76
C LYS A 12 20.62 48.80 -36.06
N SER A 13 21.09 47.56 -36.18
CA SER A 13 20.24 46.42 -36.59
C SER A 13 20.33 45.18 -35.68
N ASN A 14 19.22 44.91 -34.98
CA ASN A 14 18.80 43.65 -34.34
C ASN A 14 18.01 42.79 -35.39
N PRO A 15 17.33 41.64 -35.11
CA PRO A 15 17.56 40.46 -34.22
C PRO A 15 17.31 39.07 -34.93
N GLN A 16 17.43 37.99 -34.14
CA GLN A 16 16.55 36.78 -34.06
C GLN A 16 16.53 35.64 -35.11
N GLY A 17 16.36 34.43 -34.55
CA GLY A 17 15.73 33.24 -35.15
C GLY A 17 16.68 32.06 -35.35
N ASN A 18 16.37 30.79 -35.10
CA ASN A 18 15.24 30.07 -34.53
C ASN A 18 15.73 28.62 -34.33
N SER A 19 15.26 27.92 -33.29
CA SER A 19 15.36 26.46 -33.18
C SER A 19 14.10 25.81 -33.76
N PRO A 20 14.19 24.60 -34.35
CA PRO A 20 13.03 23.76 -34.60
C PRO A 20 12.93 22.57 -33.64
N ASP A 21 11.73 22.42 -33.07
CA ASP A 21 11.15 21.20 -32.49
C ASP A 21 10.95 20.11 -33.55
N ILE A 22 11.22 18.83 -33.22
CA ILE A 22 10.53 17.66 -33.82
C ILE A 22 10.27 16.58 -32.75
N GLN A 23 9.01 16.58 -32.30
CA GLN A 23 8.04 15.46 -32.27
C GLN A 23 8.49 14.05 -31.88
N ALA A 24 7.85 13.60 -30.80
CA ALA A 24 7.79 12.24 -30.30
C ALA A 24 6.99 11.31 -31.22
N VAL A 25 7.53 10.11 -31.45
CA VAL A 25 6.84 8.97 -32.05
C VAL A 25 6.15 8.17 -30.93
N GLN A 26 4.82 8.07 -31.00
CA GLN A 26 4.02 7.15 -30.20
C GLN A 26 4.13 5.74 -30.78
N THR A 27 4.78 4.84 -30.06
CA THR A 27 4.73 3.40 -30.34
C THR A 27 3.69 2.75 -29.44
N LYS A 28 2.63 2.26 -30.06
CA LYS A 28 1.55 1.47 -29.47
C LYS A 28 2.11 0.08 -29.13
N VAL A 29 2.36 -0.18 -27.84
CA VAL A 29 2.66 -1.53 -27.34
C VAL A 29 1.55 -1.92 -26.38
N GLN A 30 0.84 -2.97 -26.78
CA GLN A 30 -0.23 -3.63 -26.05
C GLN A 30 0.43 -4.52 -24.98
N PRO A 31 0.15 -4.32 -23.68
CA PRO A 31 0.76 -5.14 -22.64
C PRO A 31 0.07 -6.52 -22.54
N ASP A 32 0.88 -7.55 -22.38
CA ASP A 32 0.44 -8.90 -21.98
C ASP A 32 -0.45 -8.84 -20.73
N PRO A 33 -1.47 -9.71 -20.60
CA PRO A 33 -2.36 -9.69 -19.46
C PRO A 33 -1.63 -10.13 -18.19
N VAL A 34 -1.39 -9.14 -17.31
CA VAL A 34 -1.03 -9.34 -15.92
C VAL A 34 -2.08 -10.24 -15.27
N GLN A 35 -1.66 -11.40 -14.75
CA GLN A 35 -2.47 -12.20 -13.83
C GLN A 35 -2.83 -11.34 -12.61
N GLN A 36 -4.09 -10.91 -12.55
CA GLN A 36 -4.67 -10.29 -11.38
C GLN A 36 -4.81 -11.35 -10.27
N PRO A 37 -4.59 -11.02 -8.99
CA PRO A 37 -4.95 -11.92 -7.91
C PRO A 37 -6.46 -12.13 -7.95
N SER A 38 -6.87 -13.37 -8.19
CA SER A 38 -8.27 -13.81 -8.15
C SER A 38 -8.92 -13.28 -6.87
N SER A 39 -9.97 -12.47 -7.03
CA SER A 39 -10.72 -11.97 -5.88
C SER A 39 -11.28 -13.15 -5.08
N VAL A 40 -11.22 -13.04 -3.76
CA VAL A 40 -11.66 -14.06 -2.80
C VAL A 40 -13.06 -14.61 -3.10
N MET A 41 -13.94 -13.77 -3.67
CA MET A 41 -15.29 -14.13 -4.09
C MET A 41 -15.33 -15.18 -5.23
N GLN A 42 -14.38 -15.14 -6.18
CA GLN A 42 -14.31 -16.09 -7.29
C GLN A 42 -13.86 -17.48 -6.84
N ARG A 43 -12.97 -17.54 -5.83
CA ARG A 43 -12.48 -18.79 -5.23
C ARG A 43 -13.57 -19.51 -4.43
N TYR A 44 -14.55 -18.77 -3.88
CA TYR A 44 -15.71 -19.35 -3.20
C TYR A 44 -16.72 -19.94 -4.19
N THR A 45 -16.97 -19.29 -5.32
CA THR A 45 -17.86 -19.83 -6.37
C THR A 45 -17.32 -21.10 -7.02
N GLU A 46 -16.00 -21.24 -7.18
CA GLU A 46 -15.40 -22.50 -7.67
C GLU A 46 -15.51 -23.64 -6.65
N LEU A 47 -15.35 -23.36 -5.35
CA LEU A 47 -15.52 -24.36 -4.28
C LEU A 47 -16.99 -24.78 -4.09
N GLU A 48 -17.95 -23.87 -4.26
CA GLU A 48 -19.38 -24.20 -4.26
C GLU A 48 -19.80 -25.04 -5.48
N ALA A 49 -19.16 -24.83 -6.64
CA ALA A 49 -19.37 -25.63 -7.85
C ALA A 49 -18.73 -27.03 -7.76
N GLU A 50 -17.64 -27.20 -7.01
CA GLU A 50 -16.99 -28.49 -6.77
C GLU A 50 -17.76 -29.34 -5.75
N LEU A 51 -18.47 -28.70 -4.80
CA LEU A 51 -19.31 -29.35 -3.79
C LEU A 51 -20.72 -29.76 -4.29
N THR A 52 -21.12 -29.34 -5.49
CA THR A 52 -22.46 -29.62 -6.06
C THR A 52 -22.46 -30.68 -7.16
N GLN A 53 -21.34 -31.36 -7.44
CA GLN A 53 -21.37 -32.51 -8.34
C GLN A 53 -22.01 -33.75 -7.68
N PRO A 54 -23.05 -34.35 -8.26
CA PRO A 54 -23.62 -35.58 -7.74
C PRO A 54 -22.62 -36.73 -7.92
N SER A 55 -22.33 -37.41 -6.81
CA SER A 55 -21.51 -38.62 -6.76
C SER A 55 -21.95 -39.63 -7.82
N GLN A 56 -21.01 -40.01 -8.68
CA GLN A 56 -21.20 -41.07 -9.66
C GLN A 56 -21.67 -42.36 -8.98
N THR A 57 -22.71 -42.92 -9.59
CA THR A 57 -23.33 -44.22 -9.31
C THR A 57 -22.33 -45.32 -8.94
N LEU A 58 -22.48 -45.88 -7.74
CA LEU A 58 -21.90 -47.18 -7.40
C LEU A 58 -22.54 -48.24 -8.30
N GLN A 59 -21.75 -48.75 -9.25
CA GLN A 59 -22.14 -49.86 -10.11
C GLN A 59 -22.39 -51.10 -9.24
N ALA A 60 -23.61 -51.62 -9.34
CA ALA A 60 -24.00 -52.88 -8.72
C ALA A 60 -23.15 -54.03 -9.27
N LYS A 61 -22.44 -54.74 -8.38
CA LYS A 61 -21.79 -56.00 -8.72
C LYS A 61 -22.87 -57.04 -9.01
N SER A 62 -22.92 -57.51 -10.25
CA SER A 62 -23.82 -58.53 -10.75
C SER A 62 -23.74 -59.82 -9.91
N VAL A 63 -24.84 -60.18 -9.25
CA VAL A 63 -25.07 -61.51 -8.70
C VAL A 63 -25.36 -62.46 -9.86
N LYS A 64 -24.58 -63.53 -9.98
CA LYS A 64 -24.81 -64.60 -10.96
C LYS A 64 -26.17 -65.25 -10.70
N GLN A 65 -27.03 -65.19 -11.71
CA GLN A 65 -28.20 -66.04 -11.89
C GLN A 65 -27.81 -67.52 -11.80
N VAL A 66 -28.50 -68.28 -10.96
CA VAL A 66 -28.60 -69.75 -11.08
C VAL A 66 -30.06 -70.14 -10.86
N GLN A 67 -30.65 -70.75 -11.89
CA GLN A 67 -31.82 -71.64 -11.82
C GLN A 67 -31.56 -72.80 -12.80
N PRO A 68 -32.32 -73.90 -12.77
CA PRO A 68 -32.74 -74.71 -11.62
C PRO A 68 -32.35 -76.20 -11.86
N LYS A 69 -32.23 -77.02 -10.81
CA LYS A 69 -32.37 -78.47 -10.97
C LYS A 69 -33.26 -79.05 -9.88
N ASN A 70 -34.31 -79.70 -10.37
CA ASN A 70 -35.31 -80.48 -9.67
C ASN A 70 -34.68 -81.45 -8.65
N THR A 71 -35.20 -81.46 -7.42
CA THR A 71 -35.72 -82.68 -6.78
C THR A 71 -36.38 -82.33 -5.44
N LEU A 72 -37.61 -81.82 -5.54
CA LEU A 72 -38.60 -81.94 -4.46
C LEU A 72 -39.13 -83.38 -4.47
N LYS A 73 -38.60 -84.22 -3.56
CA LYS A 73 -39.36 -85.34 -2.97
C LYS A 73 -38.56 -85.91 -1.81
N LYS A 74 -39.15 -85.84 -0.61
CA LYS A 74 -38.69 -86.35 0.70
C LYS A 74 -37.89 -85.40 1.59
N LEU A 75 -38.52 -84.33 2.08
CA LEU A 75 -38.18 -83.79 3.40
C LEU A 75 -39.36 -83.05 4.08
N GLY A 76 -40.59 -83.45 3.80
CA GLY A 76 -41.81 -82.80 4.26
C GLY A 76 -42.38 -83.30 5.59
N ASN A 77 -41.62 -83.98 6.45
CA ASN A 77 -42.17 -84.50 7.72
C ASN A 77 -41.20 -84.52 8.91
N ARG A 78 -40.15 -83.69 8.88
CA ARG A 78 -39.22 -83.50 10.02
C ARG A 78 -38.99 -82.02 10.39
N LEU A 79 -39.90 -81.15 9.96
CA LEU A 79 -39.86 -79.69 10.16
C LEU A 79 -40.91 -79.19 11.18
N LEU A 80 -41.53 -80.11 11.93
CA LEU A 80 -42.53 -79.77 12.96
C LEU A 80 -41.98 -79.78 14.39
N TRP A 81 -40.80 -80.38 14.64
CA TRP A 81 -40.23 -80.49 16.00
C TRP A 81 -38.96 -79.67 16.24
N THR A 82 -38.33 -79.11 15.20
CA THR A 82 -37.21 -78.15 15.34
C THR A 82 -37.66 -76.68 15.37
N GLY A 83 -38.96 -76.42 15.18
CA GLY A 83 -39.56 -75.07 15.25
C GLY A 83 -39.84 -74.55 16.66
N ILE A 84 -39.62 -75.34 17.72
CA ILE A 84 -39.98 -74.97 19.10
C ILE A 84 -38.77 -74.52 19.95
N LEU A 85 -37.53 -74.81 19.55
CA LEU A 85 -36.33 -74.43 20.33
C LEU A 85 -35.51 -73.24 19.78
N VAL A 86 -35.84 -72.71 18.60
CA VAL A 86 -35.22 -71.49 18.04
C VAL A 86 -36.26 -70.41 17.71
N GLY A 87 -37.54 -70.63 18.04
CA GLY A 87 -38.63 -69.68 17.77
C GLY A 87 -38.74 -68.53 18.78
N VAL A 88 -38.04 -68.60 19.91
CA VAL A 88 -38.14 -67.62 21.01
C VAL A 88 -37.13 -66.44 20.95
N PRO A 89 -35.94 -66.48 20.31
CA PRO A 89 -35.09 -65.28 20.25
C PRO A 89 -35.57 -64.26 19.20
N VAL A 90 -36.08 -64.68 18.04
CA VAL A 90 -36.37 -63.75 16.94
C VAL A 90 -37.61 -62.90 17.24
N GLY A 91 -38.66 -63.50 17.83
CA GLY A 91 -39.84 -62.77 18.27
C GLY A 91 -39.53 -61.77 19.39
N ILE A 92 -38.67 -62.14 20.34
CA ILE A 92 -38.22 -61.24 21.41
C ILE A 92 -37.36 -60.11 20.81
N ILE A 93 -36.40 -60.38 19.93
CA ILE A 93 -35.59 -59.35 19.26
C ILE A 93 -36.46 -58.40 18.42
N TYR A 94 -37.46 -58.92 17.70
CA TYR A 94 -38.41 -58.11 16.94
C TYR A 94 -39.23 -57.20 17.87
N VAL A 95 -39.82 -57.75 18.94
CA VAL A 95 -40.62 -57.01 19.93
C VAL A 95 -39.79 -55.99 20.69
N VAL A 96 -38.55 -56.34 21.03
CA VAL A 96 -37.57 -55.47 21.71
C VAL A 96 -37.07 -54.35 20.80
N ASN A 97 -37.07 -54.58 19.49
CA ASN A 97 -36.72 -53.60 18.47
C ASN A 97 -37.94 -52.96 17.79
N LEU A 98 -39.15 -53.20 18.29
CA LEU A 98 -40.31 -52.43 17.87
C LEU A 98 -40.07 -50.96 18.21
N PRO A 99 -40.62 -50.02 17.42
CA PRO A 99 -40.57 -48.59 17.71
C PRO A 99 -41.46 -48.20 18.91
N TYR A 100 -41.53 -49.06 19.95
CA TYR A 100 -42.33 -48.87 21.15
C TYR A 100 -41.44 -48.42 22.32
N PRO A 101 -41.54 -47.17 22.80
CA PRO A 101 -40.64 -46.62 23.82
C PRO A 101 -40.64 -47.39 25.15
N VAL A 102 -41.77 -48.01 25.50
CA VAL A 102 -41.96 -48.74 26.77
C VAL A 102 -41.10 -50.00 26.83
N ILE A 103 -40.84 -50.64 25.69
CA ILE A 103 -40.00 -51.86 25.62
C ILE A 103 -38.54 -51.49 25.37
N ARG A 104 -38.29 -50.41 24.61
CA ARG A 104 -36.95 -50.01 24.19
C ARG A 104 -36.08 -49.43 25.32
N GLN A 105 -36.67 -48.72 26.28
CA GLN A 105 -35.92 -48.07 27.38
C GLN A 105 -35.23 -49.04 28.35
N PRO A 106 -35.93 -50.06 28.92
CA PRO A 106 -35.29 -51.04 29.79
C PRO A 106 -34.18 -51.79 29.06
N VAL A 107 -34.40 -52.11 27.78
CA VAL A 107 -33.43 -52.85 26.97
C VAL A 107 -32.19 -52.02 26.68
N ALA A 108 -32.34 -50.76 26.27
CA ALA A 108 -31.19 -49.87 26.03
C ALA A 108 -30.34 -49.64 27.30
N LYS A 109 -30.97 -49.68 28.49
CA LYS A 109 -30.29 -49.48 29.79
C LYS A 109 -29.69 -50.77 30.38
N VAL A 110 -30.37 -51.91 30.23
CA VAL A 110 -30.05 -53.17 30.93
C VAL A 110 -29.37 -54.20 29.99
N ALA A 111 -29.70 -54.21 28.71
CA ALA A 111 -29.21 -55.19 27.74
C ALA A 111 -29.14 -54.62 26.29
N PRO A 112 -28.27 -53.63 26.03
CA PRO A 112 -28.25 -52.89 24.76
C PRO A 112 -27.97 -53.77 23.53
N ILE A 113 -27.33 -54.93 23.71
CA ILE A 113 -27.04 -55.94 22.67
C ILE A 113 -28.32 -56.47 21.99
N LEU A 114 -29.49 -56.36 22.63
CA LEU A 114 -30.76 -56.83 22.08
C LEU A 114 -31.41 -55.85 21.09
N LEU A 115 -30.89 -54.63 20.94
CA LEU A 115 -31.34 -53.69 19.90
C LEU A 115 -30.68 -54.04 18.56
N LEU A 116 -31.36 -53.77 17.45
CA LEU A 116 -30.69 -53.86 16.15
C LEU A 116 -29.50 -52.87 16.13
N PRO A 117 -28.36 -53.26 15.52
CA PRO A 117 -27.16 -52.42 15.48
C PRO A 117 -27.40 -51.00 14.96
N SER A 118 -28.35 -50.83 14.03
CA SER A 118 -28.78 -49.52 13.50
C SER A 118 -29.37 -48.61 14.58
N ASN A 119 -30.18 -49.15 15.49
CA ASN A 119 -30.86 -48.39 16.54
C ASN A 119 -29.94 -48.04 17.72
N MET A 120 -28.95 -48.89 18.01
CA MET A 120 -27.87 -48.56 18.97
C MET A 120 -27.01 -47.41 18.44
N ALA A 121 -26.66 -47.45 17.15
CA ALA A 121 -25.87 -46.42 16.52
C ALA A 121 -26.57 -45.06 16.56
N ILE A 122 -27.89 -45.01 16.30
CA ILE A 122 -28.67 -43.77 16.34
C ILE A 122 -28.70 -43.13 17.74
N ASP A 123 -28.94 -43.92 18.80
CA ASP A 123 -28.94 -43.39 20.18
C ASP A 123 -27.54 -42.95 20.63
N ALA A 124 -26.51 -43.72 20.28
CA ALA A 124 -25.12 -43.38 20.56
C ALA A 124 -24.71 -42.09 19.85
N ASN A 125 -25.05 -41.94 18.58
CA ASN A 125 -24.75 -40.76 17.77
C ASN A 125 -25.51 -39.52 18.26
N TYR A 126 -26.76 -39.67 18.70
CA TYR A 126 -27.52 -38.56 19.29
C TYR A 126 -26.90 -38.09 20.62
N LYS A 127 -26.59 -39.01 21.54
CA LYS A 127 -25.96 -38.67 22.83
C LYS A 127 -24.58 -38.04 22.63
N LYS A 128 -23.77 -38.64 21.74
CA LYS A 128 -22.47 -38.11 21.37
C LYS A 128 -22.62 -36.71 20.77
N GLY A 129 -23.49 -36.55 19.78
CA GLY A 129 -23.76 -35.27 19.14
C GLY A 129 -24.14 -34.18 20.16
N GLN A 130 -25.08 -34.46 21.06
CA GLN A 130 -25.47 -33.49 22.10
C GLN A 130 -24.32 -33.13 23.04
N ALA A 131 -23.61 -34.13 23.58
CA ALA A 131 -22.51 -33.90 24.49
C ALA A 131 -21.37 -33.11 23.83
N THR A 132 -20.98 -33.51 22.62
CA THR A 132 -19.88 -32.86 21.90
C THR A 132 -20.25 -31.44 21.44
N ILE A 133 -21.51 -31.17 21.06
CA ILE A 133 -21.97 -29.81 20.78
C ILE A 133 -21.92 -28.95 22.05
N GLU A 134 -22.31 -29.48 23.21
CA GLU A 134 -22.22 -28.75 24.47
C GLU A 134 -20.78 -28.47 24.89
N GLU A 135 -19.87 -29.43 24.70
CA GLU A 135 -18.44 -29.22 24.90
C GLU A 135 -17.87 -28.17 23.94
N SER A 136 -18.27 -28.20 22.66
CA SER A 136 -17.84 -27.19 21.69
C SER A 136 -18.32 -25.79 22.08
N ARG A 137 -19.54 -25.68 22.62
CA ARG A 137 -20.10 -24.41 23.09
C ARG A 137 -19.22 -23.77 24.15
N GLN A 138 -18.79 -24.52 25.15
CA GLN A 138 -17.97 -24.00 26.24
C GLN A 138 -16.67 -23.37 25.72
N LEU A 139 -16.10 -23.96 24.68
CA LEU A 139 -14.86 -23.51 24.04
C LEU A 139 -15.08 -22.33 23.08
N ILE A 140 -16.25 -22.26 22.43
CA ILE A 140 -16.55 -21.25 21.39
C ILE A 140 -17.23 -20.01 21.98
N GLU A 141 -18.09 -20.14 23.00
CA GLU A 141 -18.86 -19.01 23.53
C GLU A 141 -18.02 -18.07 24.38
N ALA A 142 -17.06 -18.61 25.13
CA ALA A 142 -16.16 -17.87 26.01
C ALA A 142 -14.71 -18.36 25.84
N PRO A 143 -14.11 -18.18 24.64
CA PRO A 143 -12.75 -18.63 24.37
C PRO A 143 -11.76 -17.81 25.21
N THR A 144 -10.80 -18.49 25.84
CA THR A 144 -9.69 -17.82 26.54
C THR A 144 -8.45 -17.71 25.65
N SER A 145 -8.38 -18.52 24.60
CA SER A 145 -7.27 -18.56 23.65
C SER A 145 -7.73 -18.98 22.25
N ALA A 146 -6.90 -18.72 21.23
CA ALA A 146 -7.13 -19.24 19.88
C ALA A 146 -7.15 -20.79 19.84
N ALA A 147 -6.38 -21.44 20.71
CA ALA A 147 -6.36 -22.89 20.82
C ALA A 147 -7.70 -23.46 21.32
N ASP A 148 -8.44 -22.70 22.14
CA ASP A 148 -9.79 -23.10 22.57
C ASP A 148 -10.76 -23.06 21.39
N LEU A 149 -10.66 -22.04 20.53
CA LEU A 149 -11.48 -21.94 19.32
C LEU A 149 -11.22 -23.08 18.35
N ASP A 150 -9.96 -23.44 18.10
CA ASP A 150 -9.60 -24.56 17.23
C ASP A 150 -10.12 -25.90 17.77
N ARG A 151 -9.96 -26.14 19.08
CA ARG A 151 -10.50 -27.34 19.73
C ARG A 151 -12.02 -27.34 19.72
N GLY A 152 -12.65 -26.20 19.94
CA GLY A 152 -14.09 -26.00 19.87
C GLY A 152 -14.64 -26.32 18.49
N GLU A 153 -13.98 -25.85 17.43
CA GLU A 153 -14.36 -26.13 16.04
C GLU A 153 -14.24 -27.62 15.70
N LEU A 154 -13.17 -28.29 16.13
CA LEU A 154 -13.00 -29.72 15.93
C LEU A 154 -14.16 -30.50 16.60
N LYS A 155 -14.48 -30.17 17.85
CA LYS A 155 -15.62 -30.76 18.56
C LYS A 155 -16.95 -30.44 17.87
N LEU A 156 -17.12 -29.21 17.38
CA LEU A 156 -18.32 -28.83 16.65
C LEU A 156 -18.50 -29.70 15.39
N LYS A 157 -17.42 -29.94 14.62
CA LYS A 157 -17.45 -30.83 13.44
C LYS A 157 -17.79 -32.27 13.81
N GLU A 158 -17.17 -32.80 14.86
CA GLU A 158 -17.46 -34.15 15.37
C GLU A 158 -18.92 -34.29 15.83
N GLY A 159 -19.44 -33.28 16.54
CA GLY A 159 -20.81 -33.23 17.01
C GLY A 159 -21.80 -33.16 15.85
N LYS A 160 -21.55 -32.30 14.84
CA LYS A 160 -22.36 -32.22 13.62
C LYS A 160 -22.40 -33.55 12.87
N LEU A 161 -21.25 -34.17 12.65
CA LEU A 161 -21.17 -35.47 11.98
C LEU A 161 -21.96 -36.56 12.73
N ALA A 162 -21.92 -36.56 14.06
CA ALA A 162 -22.73 -37.46 14.87
C ALA A 162 -24.24 -37.17 14.71
N LEU A 163 -24.67 -35.90 14.73
CA LEU A 163 -26.08 -35.54 14.55
C LEU A 163 -26.60 -35.79 13.13
N ASP A 164 -25.75 -35.63 12.11
CA ASP A 164 -26.12 -35.81 10.69
C ASP A 164 -26.19 -37.29 10.30
N SER A 165 -25.52 -38.17 11.06
CA SER A 165 -25.65 -39.61 10.90
C SER A 165 -27.03 -40.18 11.29
N ILE A 166 -27.89 -39.36 11.92
CA ILE A 166 -29.26 -39.74 12.30
C ILE A 166 -30.17 -39.67 11.06
N PRO A 167 -30.69 -40.80 10.55
CA PRO A 167 -31.44 -40.83 9.30
C PRO A 167 -32.77 -40.06 9.36
N ALA A 168 -33.17 -39.46 8.24
CA ALA A 168 -34.42 -38.69 8.16
C ALA A 168 -35.68 -39.52 8.44
N TRP A 169 -35.70 -40.80 8.03
CA TRP A 169 -36.83 -41.71 8.29
C TRP A 169 -37.07 -41.90 9.80
N TYR A 170 -36.00 -41.96 10.60
CA TYR A 170 -36.07 -42.13 12.05
C TYR A 170 -36.69 -40.90 12.73
N ILE A 171 -36.43 -39.71 12.20
CA ILE A 171 -37.01 -38.46 12.70
C ILE A 171 -38.50 -38.38 12.37
N ALA A 172 -38.89 -38.77 11.15
CA ALA A 172 -40.28 -38.76 10.70
C ALA A 172 -41.15 -39.74 11.52
N GLU A 173 -40.67 -40.96 11.73
CA GLU A 173 -41.37 -41.99 12.52
C GLU A 173 -41.60 -41.55 13.98
N TRP A 174 -40.63 -40.84 14.58
CA TRP A 174 -40.76 -40.32 15.94
C TRP A 174 -41.68 -39.10 16.06
N ALA A 175 -41.75 -38.27 15.02
CA ALA A 175 -42.64 -37.11 15.00
C ALA A 175 -44.11 -37.53 15.10
N ASP A 176 -44.50 -38.60 14.42
CA ASP A 176 -45.86 -39.15 14.45
C ASP A 176 -46.20 -39.78 15.82
N TYR A 177 -45.22 -40.40 16.47
CA TYR A 177 -45.41 -41.03 17.79
C TYR A 177 -45.60 -40.02 18.93
N SER A 178 -44.90 -38.88 18.87
CA SER A 178 -44.94 -37.83 19.90
C SER A 178 -46.30 -37.14 20.06
N ARG A 179 -47.18 -37.22 19.04
CA ARG A 179 -48.52 -36.59 19.06
C ARG A 179 -49.59 -37.42 19.79
N GLY A 180 -49.32 -38.69 20.13
CA GLY A 180 -50.35 -39.63 20.62
C GLY A 180 -50.24 -40.09 22.08
N TYR A 181 -49.08 -39.99 22.72
CA TYR A 181 -48.85 -40.58 24.05
C TYR A 181 -48.03 -39.65 24.97
N SER A 182 -48.73 -38.90 25.82
CA SER A 182 -48.13 -38.15 26.95
C SER A 182 -48.31 -38.93 28.25
N TRP A 183 -47.56 -40.02 28.40
CA TRP A 183 -47.51 -40.77 29.66
C TRP A 183 -46.06 -40.76 30.15
N GLY A 184 -45.76 -39.90 31.13
CA GLY A 184 -44.75 -40.04 32.20
C GLY A 184 -43.35 -40.62 31.96
N TYR A 185 -42.87 -40.86 30.74
CA TYR A 185 -41.59 -41.54 30.48
C TYR A 185 -40.53 -40.59 29.90
N ASP A 186 -39.38 -40.53 30.59
CA ASP A 186 -38.25 -39.64 30.32
C ASP A 186 -37.35 -40.18 29.18
N TRP A 187 -37.88 -40.19 27.95
CA TRP A 187 -37.08 -40.50 26.74
C TRP A 187 -36.38 -39.23 26.24
N ARG A 188 -35.04 -39.27 26.20
CA ARG A 188 -34.21 -38.08 25.92
C ARG A 188 -34.13 -37.65 24.45
N PHE A 189 -34.55 -38.50 23.50
CA PHE A 189 -34.58 -38.15 22.08
C PHE A 189 -35.94 -37.58 21.69
N THR A 190 -35.96 -36.33 21.23
CA THR A 190 -37.15 -35.71 20.61
C THR A 190 -36.73 -35.00 19.32
N PRO A 191 -37.57 -35.00 18.27
CA PRO A 191 -37.30 -34.23 17.05
C PRO A 191 -37.04 -32.75 17.35
N ALA A 192 -37.75 -32.19 18.34
CA ALA A 192 -37.55 -30.82 18.82
C ALA A 192 -36.15 -30.60 19.41
N ASN A 193 -35.67 -31.50 20.30
CA ASN A 193 -34.33 -31.37 20.88
C ASN A 193 -33.22 -31.58 19.84
N LEU A 194 -33.41 -32.51 18.90
CA LEU A 194 -32.47 -32.70 17.80
C LEU A 194 -32.36 -31.43 16.95
N GLN A 195 -33.50 -30.84 16.57
CA GLN A 195 -33.53 -29.60 15.80
C GLN A 195 -32.91 -28.44 16.58
N ALA A 196 -33.23 -28.29 17.87
CA ALA A 196 -32.60 -27.29 18.73
C ALA A 196 -31.08 -27.47 18.81
N THR A 197 -30.58 -28.71 18.91
CA THR A 197 -29.14 -29.00 18.93
C THR A 197 -28.48 -28.63 17.59
N ARG A 198 -29.13 -28.91 16.45
CA ARG A 198 -28.63 -28.53 15.12
C ARG A 198 -28.61 -27.01 14.91
N ILE A 199 -29.65 -26.30 15.34
CA ILE A 199 -29.69 -24.82 15.32
C ILE A 199 -28.52 -24.26 16.14
N LYS A 200 -28.31 -24.79 17.34
CA LYS A 200 -27.19 -24.41 18.20
C LYS A 200 -25.84 -24.66 17.54
N ALA A 201 -25.66 -25.81 16.88
CA ALA A 201 -24.45 -26.10 16.11
C ALA A 201 -24.22 -25.06 14.98
N GLY A 202 -25.27 -24.65 14.26
CA GLY A 202 -25.19 -23.60 13.25
C GLY A 202 -24.81 -22.22 13.84
N GLN A 203 -25.35 -21.86 15.00
CA GLN A 203 -24.97 -20.63 15.71
C GLN A 203 -23.51 -20.62 16.14
N LEU A 204 -23.01 -21.76 16.64
CA LEU A 204 -21.61 -21.93 17.03
C LEU A 204 -20.68 -21.85 15.81
N GLU A 205 -21.07 -22.43 14.68
CA GLU A 205 -20.32 -22.35 13.43
C GLU A 205 -20.18 -20.91 12.94
N ALA A 206 -21.28 -20.15 12.96
CA ALA A 206 -21.25 -18.73 12.62
C ALA A 206 -20.34 -17.95 13.57
N LYS A 207 -20.33 -18.26 14.87
CA LYS A 207 -19.44 -17.62 15.85
C LYS A 207 -17.97 -17.96 15.61
N VAL A 208 -17.63 -19.23 15.34
CA VAL A 208 -16.27 -19.63 14.95
C VAL A 208 -15.81 -18.89 13.69
N PHE A 209 -16.68 -18.77 12.70
CA PHE A 209 -16.38 -18.02 11.48
C PHE A 209 -16.08 -16.55 11.76
N GLN A 210 -16.88 -15.89 12.60
CA GLN A 210 -16.64 -14.50 13.02
C GLN A 210 -15.30 -14.35 13.76
N GLU A 211 -15.01 -15.24 14.71
CA GLU A 211 -13.75 -15.24 15.46
C GLU A 211 -12.53 -15.44 14.56
N LYS A 212 -12.61 -16.34 13.57
CA LYS A 212 -11.53 -16.55 12.60
C LYS A 212 -11.30 -15.34 11.72
N ASN A 213 -12.36 -14.72 11.21
CA ASN A 213 -12.23 -13.51 10.41
C ASN A 213 -11.63 -12.36 11.21
N ALA A 214 -12.06 -12.20 12.47
CA ALA A 214 -11.49 -11.21 13.38
C ALA A 214 -10.01 -11.48 13.67
N GLN A 215 -9.62 -12.75 13.83
CA GLN A 215 -8.23 -13.14 14.04
C GLN A 215 -7.35 -12.86 12.81
N ILE A 216 -7.86 -13.12 11.60
CA ILE A 216 -7.16 -12.77 10.35
C ILE A 216 -6.97 -11.26 10.25
N ALA A 217 -8.04 -10.49 10.45
CA ALA A 217 -7.98 -9.03 10.42
C ALA A 217 -6.99 -8.46 11.45
N LEU A 218 -6.94 -9.05 12.65
CA LEU A 218 -5.99 -8.66 13.70
C LEU A 218 -4.55 -8.90 13.24
N THR A 219 -4.24 -10.08 12.71
CA THR A 219 -2.89 -10.43 12.25
C THR A 219 -2.45 -9.57 11.07
N ASP A 220 -3.34 -9.28 10.13
CA ASP A 220 -3.05 -8.40 9.00
C ASP A 220 -2.75 -6.97 9.48
N ALA A 221 -3.56 -6.43 10.41
CA ALA A 221 -3.36 -5.11 10.95
C ALA A 221 -2.08 -5.02 11.83
N GLU A 222 -1.75 -6.07 12.59
CA GLU A 222 -0.48 -6.19 13.33
C GLU A 222 0.72 -6.14 12.37
N LYS A 223 0.64 -6.85 11.25
CA LYS A 223 1.71 -6.85 10.23
C LYS A 223 1.87 -5.48 9.57
N ASP A 224 0.76 -4.85 9.17
CA ASP A 224 0.77 -3.50 8.59
C ASP A 224 1.37 -2.48 9.58
N MET A 225 1.05 -2.64 10.87
CA MET A 225 1.61 -1.85 11.96
C MET A 225 3.13 -2.03 12.07
N GLU A 226 3.63 -3.25 12.06
CA GLU A 226 5.07 -3.55 12.12
C GLU A 226 5.82 -2.99 10.91
N ILE A 227 5.25 -3.12 9.71
CA ILE A 227 5.80 -2.54 8.49
C ILE A 227 5.89 -1.01 8.62
N ALA A 228 4.80 -0.36 9.02
CA ALA A 228 4.77 1.09 9.22
C ALA A 228 5.83 1.56 10.22
N LYS A 229 5.96 0.87 11.36
CA LYS A 229 7.00 1.14 12.37
C LYS A 229 8.41 0.98 11.78
N ALA A 230 8.66 -0.10 11.03
CA ALA A 230 9.95 -0.35 10.41
C ALA A 230 10.33 0.70 9.35
N VAL A 231 9.37 1.13 8.51
CA VAL A 231 9.58 2.21 7.54
C VAL A 231 9.90 3.51 8.27
N PHE A 232 9.16 3.84 9.34
CA PHE A 232 9.41 5.06 10.12
C PHE A 232 10.82 5.10 10.71
N GLN A 233 11.28 3.98 11.27
CA GLN A 233 12.62 3.88 11.88
C GLN A 233 13.76 3.97 10.85
N LYS A 234 13.59 3.34 9.68
CA LYS A 234 14.62 3.32 8.63
C LYS A 234 14.63 4.57 7.76
N ALA A 235 13.53 5.31 7.72
CA ALA A 235 13.39 6.49 6.87
C ALA A 235 14.34 7.61 7.34
N THR A 236 15.22 8.04 6.43
CA THR A 236 16.06 9.24 6.62
C THR A 236 15.41 10.50 6.06
N LYS A 237 14.48 10.35 5.11
CA LYS A 237 13.77 11.48 4.51
C LYS A 237 12.46 11.77 5.26
N PRO A 238 12.13 13.05 5.52
CA PRO A 238 10.87 13.43 6.18
C PRO A 238 9.60 12.98 5.43
N VAL A 239 9.65 12.93 4.10
CA VAL A 239 8.53 12.44 3.27
C VAL A 239 8.22 10.96 3.54
N ASP A 240 9.25 10.13 3.65
CA ASP A 240 9.10 8.69 3.90
C ASP A 240 8.58 8.43 5.32
N LYS A 241 9.02 9.24 6.30
CA LYS A 241 8.46 9.21 7.67
C LYS A 241 6.97 9.56 7.68
N LYS A 242 6.53 10.54 6.89
CA LYS A 242 5.11 10.90 6.77
C LYS A 242 4.27 9.74 6.21
N VAL A 243 4.76 9.06 5.17
CA VAL A 243 4.09 7.88 4.60
C VAL A 243 3.96 6.78 5.65
N ALA A 244 5.01 6.55 6.44
CA ALA A 244 4.99 5.58 7.52
C ALA A 244 3.95 5.91 8.60
N VAL A 245 3.84 7.18 9.02
CA VAL A 245 2.82 7.65 9.98
C VAL A 245 1.41 7.43 9.42
N GLN A 246 1.17 7.65 8.13
CA GLN A 246 -0.13 7.36 7.50
C GLN A 246 -0.45 5.87 7.47
N GLY A 247 0.54 5.03 7.18
CA GLY A 247 0.41 3.57 7.28
C GLY A 247 0.08 3.11 8.70
N TRP A 248 0.73 3.71 9.70
CA TRP A 248 0.47 3.44 11.12
C TRP A 248 -0.99 3.80 11.49
N ARG A 249 -1.46 5.00 11.10
CA ARG A 249 -2.87 5.40 11.31
C ARG A 249 -3.85 4.43 10.67
N SER A 250 -3.59 4.06 9.42
CA SER A 250 -4.45 3.11 8.69
C SER A 250 -4.50 1.74 9.38
N ALA A 251 -3.40 1.29 9.99
CA ALA A 251 -3.37 0.06 10.77
C ALA A 251 -4.16 0.18 12.09
N ILE A 252 -4.12 1.33 12.77
CA ILE A 252 -4.97 1.63 13.94
C ILE A 252 -6.44 1.55 13.55
N ASP A 253 -6.85 2.24 12.47
CA ASP A 253 -8.24 2.25 12.01
C ASP A 253 -8.75 0.82 11.71
N ARG A 254 -7.89 -0.03 11.13
CA ARG A 254 -8.22 -1.44 10.87
C ARG A 254 -8.40 -2.24 12.15
N LEU A 255 -7.58 -2.00 13.18
CA LEU A 255 -7.73 -2.65 14.49
C LEU A 255 -9.05 -2.24 15.16
N GLU A 256 -9.43 -0.97 15.07
CA GLU A 256 -10.67 -0.45 15.66
C GLU A 256 -11.94 -0.99 14.98
N GLN A 257 -11.85 -1.38 13.70
CA GLN A 257 -12.94 -2.01 12.96
C GLN A 257 -13.18 -3.49 13.34
N ILE A 258 -12.27 -4.12 14.08
CA ILE A 258 -12.42 -5.52 14.48
C ILE A 258 -13.49 -5.60 15.59
N PRO A 259 -14.54 -6.42 15.43
CA PRO A 259 -15.66 -6.43 16.37
C PRO A 259 -15.24 -6.83 17.80
N GLU A 260 -15.50 -5.96 18.77
CA GLU A 260 -15.05 -6.09 20.17
C GLU A 260 -15.57 -7.34 20.90
N GLN A 261 -16.69 -7.91 20.43
CA GLN A 261 -17.26 -9.14 20.97
C GLN A 261 -16.37 -10.36 20.73
N THR A 262 -15.49 -10.30 19.73
CA THR A 262 -14.54 -11.39 19.42
C THR A 262 -13.34 -11.37 20.36
N LEU A 263 -12.67 -12.51 20.52
CA LEU A 263 -11.41 -12.59 21.27
C LEU A 263 -10.34 -11.68 20.63
N ALA A 264 -10.22 -11.73 19.31
CA ALA A 264 -9.30 -10.91 18.55
C ALA A 264 -9.63 -9.41 18.65
N GLY A 265 -10.91 -9.03 18.66
CA GLY A 265 -11.36 -7.66 18.82
C GLY A 265 -10.95 -7.04 20.15
N ARG A 266 -11.08 -7.75 21.27
CA ARG A 266 -10.59 -7.25 22.57
C ARG A 266 -9.09 -6.97 22.55
N LYS A 267 -8.30 -7.86 21.96
CA LYS A 267 -6.86 -7.66 21.77
C LYS A 267 -6.59 -6.49 20.82
N ALA A 268 -7.36 -6.35 19.74
CA ALA A 268 -7.24 -5.27 18.77
C ALA A 268 -7.47 -3.90 19.41
N GLN A 269 -8.49 -3.76 20.27
CA GLN A 269 -8.77 -2.50 20.98
C GLN A 269 -7.63 -2.09 21.92
N GLN A 270 -7.07 -3.06 22.66
CA GLN A 270 -5.89 -2.79 23.49
C GLN A 270 -4.69 -2.35 22.65
N LEU A 271 -4.46 -3.02 21.51
CA LEU A 271 -3.37 -2.70 20.60
C LEU A 271 -3.56 -1.33 19.94
N ALA A 272 -4.78 -0.99 19.51
CA ALA A 272 -5.13 0.29 18.91
C ALA A 272 -4.91 1.44 19.91
N SER A 273 -5.32 1.27 21.17
CA SER A 273 -5.11 2.25 22.24
C SER A 273 -3.62 2.50 22.49
N ASN A 274 -2.81 1.43 22.60
CA ASN A 274 -1.36 1.55 22.78
C ASN A 274 -0.69 2.20 21.57
N ALA A 275 -1.02 1.73 20.36
CA ALA A 275 -0.47 2.25 19.12
C ALA A 275 -0.84 3.72 18.88
N SER A 276 -2.04 4.14 19.29
CA SER A 276 -2.48 5.55 19.24
C SER A 276 -1.66 6.43 20.17
N ARG A 277 -1.34 5.94 21.37
CA ARG A 277 -0.49 6.65 22.33
C ARG A 277 0.94 6.79 21.82
N ASP A 278 1.53 5.69 21.36
CA ASP A 278 2.86 5.70 20.70
C ASP A 278 2.88 6.72 19.54
N LEU A 279 1.81 6.75 18.74
CA LEU A 279 1.68 7.67 17.63
C LEU A 279 1.47 9.12 18.06
N GLN A 280 0.82 9.39 19.21
CA GLN A 280 0.65 10.72 19.78
C GLN A 280 1.96 11.26 20.36
N GLU A 281 2.77 10.41 20.98
CA GLU A 281 4.15 10.75 21.37
C GLU A 281 4.99 11.11 20.13
N LEU A 282 4.79 10.40 19.03
CA LEU A 282 5.31 10.77 17.70
C LEU A 282 4.52 11.89 17.01
N GLY A 283 3.37 12.31 17.56
CA GLY A 283 2.41 13.23 16.97
C GLY A 283 2.82 14.69 17.11
N GLY A 284 3.56 15.02 18.19
CA GLY A 284 4.35 16.24 18.27
C GLY A 284 5.34 16.35 17.09
N PHE A 285 5.92 15.22 16.69
CA PHE A 285 6.75 15.11 15.49
C PHE A 285 5.94 15.09 14.18
N ALA A 286 4.66 14.71 14.16
CA ALA A 286 3.82 14.70 12.95
C ALA A 286 3.39 16.11 12.47
N ALA A 287 3.02 17.01 13.39
CA ALA A 287 2.71 18.41 13.06
C ALA A 287 3.99 19.19 12.71
N GLY A 288 5.07 18.98 13.47
CA GLY A 288 6.41 19.49 13.15
C GLY A 288 6.90 18.97 11.80
N SER A 289 6.78 17.67 11.52
CA SER A 289 7.24 17.07 10.27
C SER A 289 6.47 17.54 9.05
N GLN A 290 5.17 17.84 9.14
CA GLN A 290 4.42 18.42 8.01
C GLN A 290 4.97 19.81 7.64
N LYS A 291 5.26 20.66 8.64
CA LYS A 291 5.89 21.97 8.44
C LYS A 291 7.30 21.82 7.87
N VAL A 292 8.09 20.90 8.41
CA VAL A 292 9.45 20.58 7.94
C VAL A 292 9.43 20.07 6.49
N VAL A 293 8.52 19.16 6.13
CA VAL A 293 8.35 18.67 4.76
C VAL A 293 8.02 19.82 3.82
N ALA A 294 7.09 20.70 4.20
CA ALA A 294 6.74 21.87 3.39
C ALA A 294 7.93 22.83 3.20
N LEU A 295 8.73 23.05 4.25
CA LEU A 295 9.95 23.87 4.18
C LEU A 295 11.00 23.25 3.25
N ILE A 296 11.26 21.94 3.37
CA ILE A 296 12.23 21.23 2.52
C ILE A 296 11.77 21.22 1.06
N SER A 297 10.52 20.85 0.78
CA SER A 297 9.99 20.82 -0.58
C SER A 297 9.98 22.21 -1.22
N GLY A 298 9.60 23.25 -0.45
CA GLY A 298 9.68 24.63 -0.91
C GLY A 298 11.12 25.05 -1.23
N ALA A 299 12.08 24.71 -0.37
CA ALA A 299 13.49 24.99 -0.61
C ALA A 299 14.01 24.32 -1.90
N GLU A 300 13.66 23.05 -2.12
CA GLU A 300 14.05 22.32 -3.34
C GLU A 300 13.44 22.94 -4.61
N GLU A 301 12.20 23.41 -4.55
CA GLU A 301 11.56 24.09 -5.68
C GLU A 301 12.25 25.40 -6.03
N PHE A 302 12.57 26.24 -5.05
CA PHE A 302 13.31 27.48 -5.27
C PHE A 302 14.73 27.24 -5.77
N ALA A 303 15.43 26.24 -5.23
CA ALA A 303 16.74 25.83 -5.71
C ALA A 303 16.72 25.35 -7.17
N LYS A 304 15.67 24.60 -7.56
CA LYS A 304 15.47 24.16 -8.95
C LYS A 304 15.26 25.36 -9.88
N LYS A 305 14.36 26.27 -9.51
CA LYS A 305 14.11 27.52 -10.27
C LYS A 305 15.38 28.36 -10.40
N ALA A 306 16.15 28.50 -9.33
CA ALA A 306 17.41 29.22 -9.33
C ALA A 306 18.44 28.57 -10.28
N THR A 307 18.56 27.24 -10.24
CA THR A 307 19.44 26.48 -11.14
C THR A 307 19.03 26.67 -12.60
N GLU A 308 17.74 26.57 -12.90
CA GLU A 308 17.21 26.78 -14.25
C GLU A 308 17.41 28.22 -14.72
N SER A 309 17.17 29.20 -13.85
CA SER A 309 17.38 30.62 -14.14
C SER A 309 18.86 30.94 -14.39
N GLY A 310 19.80 30.29 -13.70
CA GLY A 310 21.24 30.51 -13.86
C GLY A 310 21.90 29.79 -15.05
N ARG A 311 21.19 28.86 -15.73
CA ARG A 311 21.76 28.09 -16.85
C ARG A 311 22.07 28.96 -18.06
N ASN A 312 23.10 28.57 -18.81
CA ASN A 312 23.52 29.16 -20.09
C ASN A 312 23.81 30.68 -20.02
N PRO A 313 24.77 31.13 -19.18
CA PRO A 313 25.21 32.52 -19.18
C PRO A 313 25.83 32.94 -20.53
N PRO A 314 25.93 34.25 -20.85
CA PRO A 314 25.76 35.41 -19.95
C PRO A 314 24.31 35.86 -19.75
N HIS A 315 24.01 36.43 -18.58
CA HIS A 315 22.71 36.99 -18.21
C HIS A 315 22.83 38.43 -17.73
N SER A 316 21.75 39.20 -17.86
CA SER A 316 21.67 40.56 -17.31
C SER A 316 21.76 40.57 -15.78
N SER A 317 22.11 41.73 -15.23
CA SER A 317 22.13 41.96 -13.77
C SER A 317 20.80 41.62 -13.11
N ASP A 318 19.67 41.97 -13.73
CA ASP A 318 18.34 41.67 -13.18
C ASP A 318 18.11 40.17 -13.05
N ARG A 319 18.49 39.40 -14.08
CA ARG A 319 18.33 37.93 -14.05
C ARG A 319 19.26 37.29 -13.03
N TRP A 320 20.49 37.78 -12.86
CA TRP A 320 21.37 37.31 -11.79
C TRP A 320 20.85 37.66 -10.40
N SER A 321 20.30 38.87 -10.23
CA SER A 321 19.65 39.30 -8.98
C SER A 321 18.47 38.39 -8.61
N GLN A 322 17.59 38.11 -9.57
CA GLN A 322 16.47 37.18 -9.36
C GLN A 322 16.95 35.77 -9.01
N THR A 323 17.99 35.29 -9.68
CA THR A 323 18.59 33.98 -9.40
C THR A 323 19.17 33.92 -7.99
N ALA A 324 19.83 34.99 -7.53
CA ALA A 324 20.33 35.10 -6.16
C ALA A 324 19.19 35.11 -5.14
N ALA A 325 18.10 35.82 -5.41
CA ALA A 325 16.93 35.85 -4.53
C ALA A 325 16.29 34.46 -4.37
N MET A 326 16.18 33.69 -5.46
CA MET A 326 15.66 32.31 -5.39
C MET A 326 16.57 31.38 -4.58
N TRP A 327 17.90 31.49 -4.72
CA TRP A 327 18.83 30.74 -3.87
C TRP A 327 18.72 31.14 -2.39
N GLN A 328 18.57 32.43 -2.10
CA GLN A 328 18.38 32.91 -0.73
C GLN A 328 17.09 32.37 -0.11
N GLU A 329 15.96 32.43 -0.82
CA GLU A 329 14.69 31.89 -0.37
C GLU A 329 14.76 30.38 -0.08
N ALA A 330 15.52 29.62 -0.89
CA ALA A 330 15.78 28.21 -0.62
C ALA A 330 16.57 27.98 0.68
N ILE A 331 17.55 28.85 0.96
CA ILE A 331 18.35 28.80 2.19
C ILE A 331 17.48 29.14 3.41
N ASP A 332 16.74 30.25 3.35
CA ASP A 332 15.92 30.74 4.46
C ASP A 332 14.89 29.70 4.92
N ARG A 333 14.30 28.96 3.96
CA ARG A 333 13.39 27.85 4.24
C ARG A 333 14.06 26.68 4.96
N LEU A 334 15.29 26.34 4.58
CA LEU A 334 16.04 25.27 5.27
C LEU A 334 16.53 25.72 6.65
N GLU A 335 16.85 26.99 6.84
CA GLU A 335 17.25 27.55 8.14
C GLU A 335 16.08 27.68 9.13
N ALA A 336 14.85 27.80 8.62
CA ALA A 336 13.64 27.81 9.45
C ALA A 336 13.30 26.45 10.09
N ILE A 337 14.05 25.39 9.78
CA ILE A 337 13.86 24.04 10.33
C ILE A 337 14.59 23.94 11.69
N PRO A 338 13.90 23.57 12.78
CA PRO A 338 14.52 23.44 14.10
C PRO A 338 15.63 22.39 14.11
N THR A 339 16.77 22.72 14.73
CA THR A 339 17.95 21.85 14.90
C THR A 339 17.70 20.66 15.82
N GLU A 340 16.76 20.79 16.75
CA GLU A 340 16.54 19.84 17.86
C GLU A 340 15.55 18.72 17.52
N GLU A 341 14.83 18.83 16.39
CA GLU A 341 13.68 17.97 16.10
C GLU A 341 13.92 16.80 15.13
N LEU A 342 15.11 16.63 14.50
CA LEU A 342 15.22 15.71 13.35
C LEU A 342 16.48 14.84 13.29
N GLN A 343 16.28 13.52 13.42
CA GLN A 343 17.13 12.52 12.73
C GLN A 343 17.15 12.85 11.23
N GLY A 344 18.31 13.25 10.70
CA GLY A 344 18.48 13.66 9.29
C GLY A 344 18.95 15.11 9.09
N TYR A 345 19.14 15.89 10.17
CA TYR A 345 19.62 17.28 10.09
C TYR A 345 20.95 17.43 9.33
N THR A 346 21.80 16.40 9.33
CA THR A 346 23.04 16.36 8.54
C THR A 346 22.80 16.53 7.03
N GLU A 347 21.70 16.00 6.47
CA GLU A 347 21.37 16.17 5.05
C GLU A 347 20.89 17.59 4.74
N ILE A 348 20.19 18.23 5.69
CA ILE A 348 19.81 19.65 5.60
C ILE A 348 21.07 20.53 5.62
N GLN A 349 22.03 20.24 6.49
CA GLN A 349 23.31 20.95 6.54
C GLN A 349 24.09 20.84 5.22
N LYS A 350 24.13 19.64 4.60
CA LYS A 350 24.75 19.46 3.28
C LYS A 350 24.07 20.30 2.20
N LYS A 351 22.73 20.33 2.17
CA LYS A 351 21.96 21.17 1.24
C LYS A 351 22.23 22.66 1.47
N LEU A 352 22.23 23.12 2.72
CA LEU A 352 22.57 24.49 3.08
C LEU A 352 23.96 24.89 2.60
N ALA A 353 24.96 24.04 2.82
CA ALA A 353 26.32 24.28 2.33
C ALA A 353 26.36 24.42 0.79
N SER A 354 25.69 23.51 0.08
CA SER A 354 25.59 23.57 -1.39
C SER A 354 24.86 24.82 -1.88
N TYR A 355 23.72 25.18 -1.27
CA TYR A 355 22.93 26.34 -1.69
C TYR A 355 23.67 27.65 -1.42
N ARG A 356 24.38 27.76 -0.28
CA ARG A 356 25.23 28.91 0.04
C ARG A 356 26.39 29.04 -0.94
N ALA A 357 27.00 27.93 -1.36
CA ALA A 357 28.04 27.94 -2.39
C ALA A 357 27.48 28.44 -3.74
N ASN A 358 26.32 27.95 -4.16
CA ASN A 358 25.66 28.39 -5.39
C ASN A 358 25.28 29.88 -5.33
N LEU A 359 24.71 30.34 -4.21
CA LEU A 359 24.39 31.76 -4.00
C LEU A 359 25.63 32.65 -4.11
N SER A 360 26.75 32.22 -3.51
CA SER A 360 28.03 32.94 -3.60
C SER A 360 28.49 33.07 -5.05
N GLU A 361 28.44 31.99 -5.83
CA GLU A 361 28.79 32.01 -7.24
C GLU A 361 27.90 32.99 -8.03
N VAL A 362 26.58 32.95 -7.80
CA VAL A 362 25.64 33.86 -8.47
C VAL A 362 25.90 35.33 -8.09
N LYS A 363 26.21 35.61 -6.81
CA LYS A 363 26.56 36.98 -6.38
C LYS A 363 27.84 37.48 -7.04
N ILE A 364 28.85 36.63 -7.21
CA ILE A 364 30.07 36.98 -7.95
C ILE A 364 29.74 37.32 -9.42
N ARG A 365 28.89 36.52 -10.07
CA ARG A 365 28.46 36.76 -11.45
C ARG A 365 27.69 38.06 -11.59
N LEU A 366 26.79 38.37 -10.66
CA LEU A 366 26.07 39.65 -10.60
C LEU A 366 27.02 40.84 -10.49
N THR A 367 27.99 40.77 -9.57
CA THR A 367 29.00 41.84 -9.41
C THR A 367 29.82 42.01 -10.68
N ASN A 368 30.28 40.92 -11.28
CA ASN A 368 31.05 40.96 -12.53
C ASN A 368 30.27 41.59 -13.68
N GLU A 369 28.98 41.26 -13.81
CA GLU A 369 28.08 41.84 -14.81
C GLU A 369 27.92 43.34 -14.59
N ASN A 370 27.57 43.77 -13.37
CA ASN A 370 27.40 45.18 -13.02
C ASN A 370 28.66 46.02 -13.30
N GLU A 371 29.82 45.54 -12.83
CA GLU A 371 31.09 46.23 -13.04
C GLU A 371 31.45 46.33 -14.52
N SER A 372 31.16 45.29 -15.29
CA SER A 372 31.44 45.24 -16.73
C SER A 372 30.54 46.17 -17.53
N VAL A 373 29.23 46.20 -17.21
CA VAL A 373 28.27 47.14 -17.81
C VAL A 373 28.70 48.58 -17.52
N GLN A 374 29.01 48.91 -16.27
CA GLN A 374 29.49 50.24 -15.89
C GLN A 374 30.81 50.61 -16.58
N ALA A 375 31.74 49.66 -16.74
CA ALA A 375 32.98 49.89 -17.47
C ALA A 375 32.72 50.20 -18.94
N LEU A 376 31.82 49.47 -19.58
CA LEU A 376 31.44 49.72 -20.98
C LEU A 376 30.72 51.07 -21.13
N ASP A 377 29.86 51.46 -20.20
CA ASP A 377 29.20 52.76 -20.21
C ASP A 377 30.20 53.92 -20.12
N ARG A 378 31.20 53.80 -19.22
CA ARG A 378 32.30 54.77 -19.14
C ARG A 378 33.10 54.83 -20.45
N VAL A 379 33.36 53.69 -21.08
CA VAL A 379 34.03 53.62 -22.39
C VAL A 379 33.22 54.36 -23.45
N ASN A 380 31.91 54.11 -23.51
CA ASN A 380 31.02 54.76 -24.48
C ASN A 380 30.98 56.28 -24.29
N GLN A 381 30.91 56.75 -23.05
CA GLN A 381 30.98 58.19 -22.72
C GLN A 381 32.32 58.81 -23.13
N LYS A 382 33.44 58.14 -22.80
CA LYS A 382 34.79 58.62 -23.17
C LYS A 382 34.99 58.66 -24.68
N LEU A 383 34.52 57.64 -25.41
CA LEU A 383 34.56 57.62 -26.88
C LEU A 383 33.73 58.78 -27.44
N SER A 384 32.49 58.96 -26.99
CA SER A 384 31.64 60.07 -27.44
C SER A 384 32.29 61.44 -27.23
N ASN A 385 32.86 61.66 -26.04
CA ASN A 385 33.56 62.91 -25.71
C ASN A 385 34.82 63.11 -26.56
N LEU A 386 35.59 62.03 -26.79
CA LEU A 386 36.77 62.08 -27.66
C LEU A 386 36.36 62.53 -29.07
N TRP A 387 35.37 61.86 -29.68
CA TRP A 387 34.91 62.17 -31.03
C TRP A 387 34.35 63.59 -31.16
N ALA A 388 33.63 64.08 -30.15
CA ALA A 388 33.12 65.46 -30.13
C ALA A 388 34.23 66.52 -30.00
N SER A 389 35.37 66.16 -29.39
CA SER A 389 36.49 67.07 -29.14
C SER A 389 37.52 67.14 -30.28
N LEU A 390 37.41 66.28 -31.30
CA LEU A 390 38.39 66.26 -32.39
C LEU A 390 38.24 67.51 -33.28
N PRO A 391 39.36 68.20 -33.60
CA PRO A 391 39.32 69.36 -34.49
C PRO A 391 38.92 68.94 -35.92
N LYS A 392 38.27 69.86 -36.64
CA LYS A 392 37.85 69.65 -38.04
C LYS A 392 39.04 69.57 -39.00
N ASP A 393 40.11 70.30 -38.70
CA ASP A 393 41.35 70.30 -39.47
C ASP A 393 42.43 69.42 -38.83
N SER A 394 43.09 68.61 -39.66
CA SER A 394 44.10 67.65 -39.18
C SER A 394 45.39 68.28 -38.67
N LYS A 395 45.62 69.56 -38.98
CA LYS A 395 46.81 70.33 -38.53
C LYS A 395 46.73 70.73 -37.05
N ASP A 396 45.52 70.84 -36.51
CA ASP A 396 45.28 71.23 -35.11
C ASP A 396 45.15 70.02 -34.19
N LEU A 397 45.27 68.81 -34.74
CA LEU A 397 45.19 67.57 -33.99
C LEU A 397 46.47 67.38 -33.17
N ASN A 398 46.35 67.24 -31.85
CA ASN A 398 47.45 66.81 -30.99
C ASN A 398 47.46 65.27 -30.86
N PRO A 399 48.37 64.54 -31.56
CA PRO A 399 48.32 63.08 -31.61
C PRO A 399 48.61 62.43 -30.25
N ASN A 400 49.45 63.07 -29.41
CA ASN A 400 49.79 62.56 -28.09
C ASN A 400 48.60 62.62 -27.13
N GLN A 401 47.79 63.69 -27.23
CA GLN A 401 46.58 63.82 -26.42
C GLN A 401 45.54 62.76 -26.80
N VAL A 402 45.31 62.56 -28.10
CA VAL A 402 44.38 61.52 -28.60
C VAL A 402 44.87 60.12 -28.22
N LYS A 403 46.17 59.86 -28.32
CA LYS A 403 46.77 58.61 -27.86
C LYS A 403 46.51 58.37 -26.37
N GLY A 404 46.70 59.38 -25.51
CA GLY A 404 46.40 59.30 -24.09
C GLY A 404 44.94 58.91 -23.81
N ARG A 405 43.98 59.52 -24.52
CA ARG A 405 42.56 59.19 -24.40
C ARG A 405 42.24 57.76 -24.81
N PHE A 406 42.82 57.27 -25.91
CA PHE A 406 42.65 55.88 -26.32
C PHE A 406 43.28 54.88 -25.33
N LEU A 407 44.42 55.23 -24.70
CA LEU A 407 45.00 54.41 -23.63
C LEU A 407 44.09 54.35 -22.39
N GLU A 408 43.49 55.47 -21.99
CA GLU A 408 42.49 55.50 -20.91
C GLU A 408 41.28 54.62 -21.22
N ILE A 409 40.78 54.66 -22.46
CA ILE A 409 39.68 53.81 -22.93
C ILE A 409 40.07 52.33 -22.90
N SER A 410 41.28 52.00 -23.37
CA SER A 410 41.79 50.62 -23.32
C SER A 410 41.84 50.08 -21.90
N ALA A 411 42.30 50.89 -20.93
CA ALA A 411 42.38 50.49 -19.53
C ALA A 411 40.99 50.23 -18.91
N ASP A 412 39.95 50.95 -19.33
CA ASP A 412 38.57 50.65 -18.89
C ASP A 412 37.99 49.42 -19.58
N LEU A 413 38.32 49.17 -20.86
CA LEU A 413 37.95 47.94 -21.56
C LEU A 413 38.60 46.70 -20.95
N ASP A 414 39.79 46.83 -20.36
CA ASP A 414 40.45 45.74 -19.62
C ASP A 414 39.71 45.34 -18.33
N LYS A 415 38.81 46.19 -17.82
CA LYS A 415 37.98 45.89 -16.64
C LYS A 415 36.74 45.07 -16.98
N VAL A 416 36.39 44.93 -18.27
CA VAL A 416 35.23 44.12 -18.70
C VAL A 416 35.58 42.63 -18.61
N LYS A 417 34.90 41.91 -17.72
CA LYS A 417 35.17 40.50 -17.42
C LYS A 417 34.54 39.58 -18.46
N SER A 418 35.17 38.43 -18.69
CA SER A 418 34.61 37.37 -19.55
C SER A 418 33.34 36.76 -18.94
N GLY A 419 32.44 36.27 -19.80
CA GLY A 419 31.17 35.68 -19.37
C GLY A 419 30.11 36.70 -18.93
N THR A 420 30.30 37.98 -19.24
CA THR A 420 29.30 39.07 -19.06
C THR A 420 28.59 39.38 -20.37
N THR A 421 27.40 39.98 -20.32
CA THR A 421 26.60 40.26 -21.53
C THR A 421 27.31 41.23 -22.48
N VAL A 422 28.09 42.14 -21.92
CA VAL A 422 28.82 43.19 -22.64
C VAL A 422 30.20 42.76 -23.14
N TYR A 423 30.67 41.57 -22.75
CA TYR A 423 32.05 41.12 -23.03
C TYR A 423 32.39 41.13 -24.52
N LEU A 424 31.55 40.53 -25.37
CA LEU A 424 31.80 40.45 -26.82
C LEU A 424 31.85 41.85 -27.44
N LYS A 425 30.96 42.74 -27.00
CA LYS A 425 30.96 44.13 -27.49
C LYS A 425 32.21 44.89 -27.06
N ALA A 426 32.64 44.71 -25.82
CA ALA A 426 33.87 45.32 -25.32
C ALA A 426 35.10 44.81 -26.09
N GLN A 427 35.17 43.52 -26.44
CA GLN A 427 36.28 42.99 -27.26
C GLN A 427 36.32 43.59 -28.67
N GLU A 428 35.15 43.82 -29.28
CA GLU A 428 35.05 44.51 -30.58
C GLU A 428 35.62 45.94 -30.48
N ILE A 429 35.18 46.71 -29.48
CA ILE A 429 35.66 48.08 -29.26
C ILE A 429 37.16 48.10 -28.95
N LYS A 430 37.65 47.13 -28.17
CA LYS A 430 39.06 47.00 -27.82
C LYS A 430 39.94 46.78 -29.05
N LEU A 431 39.46 45.99 -30.02
CA LEU A 431 40.16 45.79 -31.28
C LEU A 431 40.24 47.10 -32.07
N GLU A 432 39.15 47.85 -32.14
CA GLU A 432 39.11 49.15 -32.83
C GLU A 432 40.06 50.17 -32.19
N VAL A 433 40.00 50.33 -30.86
CA VAL A 433 40.90 51.23 -30.11
C VAL A 433 42.37 50.87 -30.36
N ARG A 434 42.71 49.56 -30.38
CA ARG A 434 44.07 49.10 -30.68
C ARG A 434 44.49 49.44 -32.11
N ASN A 435 43.59 49.37 -33.09
CA ASN A 435 43.88 49.75 -34.47
C ASN A 435 44.14 51.26 -34.58
N GLN A 436 43.33 52.09 -33.91
CA GLN A 436 43.52 53.54 -33.89
C GLN A 436 44.86 53.93 -33.24
N LEU A 437 45.23 53.29 -32.13
CA LEU A 437 46.53 53.50 -31.49
C LEU A 437 47.70 53.18 -32.44
N LYS A 438 47.63 52.09 -33.20
CA LYS A 438 48.66 51.73 -34.21
C LYS A 438 48.75 52.77 -35.34
N LEU A 439 47.63 53.33 -35.77
CA LEU A 439 47.62 54.37 -36.81
C LEU A 439 48.31 55.65 -36.31
N LEU A 440 48.02 56.07 -35.07
CA LEU A 440 48.64 57.25 -34.45
C LEU A 440 50.15 57.06 -34.22
N GLU A 441 50.61 55.84 -33.99
CA GLU A 441 52.05 55.54 -33.85
C GLU A 441 52.82 55.60 -35.17
N ARG A 442 52.15 55.31 -36.29
CA ARG A 442 52.71 55.36 -37.65
C ARG A 442 52.66 56.74 -38.30
N ALA A 443 51.94 57.69 -37.70
CA ALA A 443 51.77 59.05 -38.21
C ALA A 443 52.85 60.04 -37.72
N LYS A 444 53.87 59.55 -37.01
CA LYS A 444 55.16 60.25 -36.83
C LYS A 444 56.01 60.09 -38.07
#